data_AF-A0A8S2X9Y2-F1
#
_entry.id   AF-A0A8S2X9Y2-F1
#
_cell.length_a   1.000
_cell.length_b   1.000
_cell.length_c   1.000
_cell.angle_alpha   90.00
_cell.angle_beta   90.00
_cell.angle_gamma   90.00
#
_symmetry.space_group_name_H-M   'P 1'
#
loop_
_entity.id
_entity.type
_entity.pdbx_description
1 polymer ?
#
loop_
_entity_poly.entity_id
_entity_poly.type
_entity_poly.pdbx_seq_one_letter_code
_entity_poly.pdbx_strand_id
1 'polypeptide(L)' 'SFTVGPLRPGPTVIKNFYTESPLITSRPQHVTDQFYALNEMTIRGFAPKPILTFDELQFPSKT' A
#
# COMPACT_ATOMS: atom_id res chain seq x y z
N SER A 1 -21.27 28.72 25.90
CA SER A 1 -21.40 28.47 24.45
C SER A 1 -20.03 28.71 23.83
N PHE A 2 -19.41 27.68 23.23
CA PHE A 2 -18.10 27.81 22.57
C PHE A 2 -18.33 27.83 21.06
N THR A 3 -18.10 28.97 20.43
CA THR A 3 -18.18 29.11 18.97
C THR A 3 -16.92 28.53 18.35
N VAL A 4 -17.04 27.40 17.66
CA VAL A 4 -15.95 26.82 16.89
C VAL A 4 -15.76 27.67 15.62
N GLY A 5 -14.64 28.38 15.52
CA GLY A 5 -14.26 29.11 14.31
C GLY A 5 -13.99 28.16 13.13
N PRO A 6 -13.94 28.68 11.88
CA PRO A 6 -13.74 27.85 10.71
C PRO A 6 -12.37 27.14 10.76
N LEU A 7 -12.38 25.83 10.47
CA LEU A 7 -11.15 25.04 10.35
C LEU A 7 -10.31 25.62 9.20
N ARG A 8 -9.09 26.08 9.50
CA ARG A 8 -8.13 26.45 8.45
C ARG A 8 -7.75 25.19 7.68
N PRO A 9 -7.70 25.19 6.34
CA PRO A 9 -7.21 24.03 5.60
C PRO A 9 -5.75 23.82 5.99
N GLY A 10 -5.46 22.64 6.54
CA GLY A 10 -4.09 22.22 6.84
C GLY A 10 -3.27 22.04 5.56
N PRO A 11 -1.95 21.81 5.67
CA PRO A 11 -1.12 21.51 4.51
C PRO A 11 -1.67 20.31 3.74
N THR A 12 -1.55 20.35 2.40
CA THR A 12 -1.95 19.23 1.55
C THR A 12 -0.98 18.08 1.78
N VAL A 13 -1.48 16.97 2.33
CA VAL A 13 -0.71 15.74 2.54
C VAL A 13 -0.99 14.78 1.40
N ILE A 14 0.04 14.40 0.66
CA ILE A 14 -0.05 13.34 -0.35
C ILE A 14 -0.03 11.99 0.37
N LYS A 15 -1.13 11.24 0.27
CA LYS A 15 -1.26 9.93 0.93
C LYS A 15 -1.03 8.74 -0.02
N ASN A 16 -1.32 8.92 -1.31
CA ASN A 16 -1.11 7.89 -2.32
C ASN A 16 0.25 8.09 -2.98
N PHE A 17 1.30 7.61 -2.30
CA PHE A 17 2.68 7.66 -2.79
C PHE A 17 3.20 6.28 -3.22
N TYR A 18 2.42 5.21 -3.00
CA TYR A 18 2.81 3.86 -3.38
C TYR A 18 2.90 3.73 -4.91
N THR A 19 4.06 3.27 -5.38
CA THR A 19 4.28 2.87 -6.77
C THR A 19 4.57 1.37 -6.76
N GLU A 20 3.88 0.59 -7.59
CA GLU A 20 4.08 -0.87 -7.61
C GLU A 20 5.42 -1.21 -8.29
N SER A 21 6.17 -2.15 -7.72
CA SER A 21 7.42 -2.65 -8.31
C SER A 21 7.12 -3.49 -9.57
N PRO A 22 7.95 -3.43 -10.63
CA PRO A 22 7.76 -4.26 -11.82
C PRO A 22 7.70 -5.77 -11.52
N LEU A 23 8.40 -6.23 -10.48
CA LEU A 23 8.38 -7.62 -10.01
C LEU A 23 6.99 -8.02 -9.48
N ILE A 24 6.30 -7.08 -8.83
CA ILE A 24 4.94 -7.29 -8.33
C ILE A 24 3.94 -7.22 -9.48
N THR A 25 4.05 -6.20 -10.34
CA THR A 25 3.11 -5.98 -11.46
C THR A 25 3.11 -7.18 -12.42
N SER A 26 4.28 -7.72 -12.74
CA SER A 26 4.43 -8.89 -13.62
C SER A 26 4.03 -10.23 -12.97
N ARG A 27 3.79 -10.27 -11.65
CA ARG A 27 3.49 -11.51 -10.94
C ARG A 27 2.17 -12.12 -11.40
N PRO A 28 2.14 -13.40 -11.79
CA PRO A 28 0.90 -14.08 -12.14
C PRO A 28 -0.08 -14.12 -10.96
N GLN A 29 -1.37 -14.00 -11.27
CA GLN A 29 -2.41 -13.96 -10.23
C GLN A 29 -2.43 -15.23 -9.36
N HIS A 30 -2.24 -16.41 -9.96
CA HIS A 30 -2.26 -17.68 -9.23
C HIS A 30 -1.16 -17.77 -8.14
N VAL A 31 0.00 -17.12 -8.35
CA VAL A 31 1.07 -17.06 -7.34
C VAL A 31 0.64 -16.19 -6.16
N THR A 32 0.00 -15.06 -6.45
CA THR A 32 -0.58 -14.17 -5.44
C THR A 32 -1.66 -14.87 -4.62
N ASP A 33 -2.57 -15.59 -5.28
CA ASP A 33 -3.65 -16.33 -4.62
C ASP A 33 -3.12 -17.45 -3.73
N GLN A 34 -2.10 -18.18 -4.21
CA GLN A 34 -1.40 -19.19 -3.42
C GLN A 34 -0.75 -18.57 -2.19
N PHE A 35 -0.10 -17.41 -2.34
CA PHE A 35 0.49 -16.70 -1.20
C PHE A 35 -0.56 -16.28 -0.17
N TYR A 36 -1.70 -15.76 -0.62
CA TYR A 36 -2.79 -15.42 0.29
C TYR A 36 -3.31 -16.65 1.05
N ALA A 37 -3.51 -17.77 0.37
CA ALA A 37 -3.96 -19.02 0.98
C ALA A 37 -2.96 -19.56 2.01
N LEU A 38 -1.66 -19.56 1.67
CA LEU A 38 -0.60 -20.04 2.56
C LEU A 38 -0.43 -19.20 3.83
N ASN A 39 -0.80 -17.92 3.78
CA ASN A 39 -0.66 -16.97 4.90
C ASN A 39 -2.00 -16.63 5.55
N GLU A 40 -3.06 -17.42 5.30
CA GLU A 40 -4.40 -17.23 5.89
C GLU A 40 -4.98 -15.82 5.65
N MET A 41 -4.63 -15.20 4.52
CA MET A 41 -5.06 -13.85 4.16
C MET A 41 -6.39 -13.87 3.43
N THR A 42 -7.28 -12.94 3.78
CA THR A 42 -8.52 -12.68 3.03
C THR A 42 -8.61 -11.19 2.70
N ILE A 43 -8.63 -10.87 1.41
CA ILE A 43 -8.76 -9.50 0.92
C ILE A 43 -10.22 -9.21 0.57
N ARG A 44 -10.73 -8.07 1.04
CA ARG A 44 -12.06 -7.57 0.68
C ARG A 44 -11.91 -6.33 -0.20
N GLY A 45 -12.43 -6.39 -1.42
CA GLY A 45 -12.34 -5.30 -2.39
C GLY A 45 -11.01 -5.28 -3.14
N PHE A 46 -10.72 -4.15 -3.81
CA PHE A 46 -9.48 -3.96 -4.56
C PHE A 46 -8.32 -3.66 -3.61
N ALA A 47 -7.23 -4.40 -3.75
CA ALA A 47 -5.98 -4.17 -3.05
C ALA A 47 -4.78 -4.41 -3.99
N PRO A 48 -3.64 -3.73 -3.76
CA PRO A 48 -2.38 -4.07 -4.40
C PRO A 48 -1.98 -5.53 -4.13
N LYS A 49 -1.20 -6.10 -5.03
CA LYS A 49 -0.60 -7.42 -4.84
C LYS A 49 0.33 -7.42 -3.61
N PRO A 50 0.52 -8.57 -2.93
CA PRO A 50 1.31 -8.64 -1.72
C PRO A 50 2.78 -8.41 -2.02
N ILE A 51 3.51 -7.93 -1.03
CA ILE A 51 4.97 -7.81 -1.09
C ILE A 51 5.55 -9.10 -0.52
N LEU A 52 6.45 -9.74 -1.28
CA LEU A 52 7.04 -11.02 -0.90
C LEU A 52 8.47 -10.87 -0.36
N THR A 53 9.19 -9.84 -0.79
CA THR A 53 10.57 -9.58 -0.39
C THR A 53 10.79 -8.11 -0.03
N PHE A 54 11.87 -7.82 0.71
CA PHE A 54 12.21 -6.43 1.04
C PHE A 54 12.68 -5.62 -0.16
N ASP A 55 13.22 -6.26 -1.20
CA ASP A 55 13.66 -5.58 -2.42
C ASP A 55 12.49 -5.06 -3.27
N GLU A 56 11.30 -5.62 -3.06
CA GLU A 56 10.07 -5.13 -3.66
C GLU A 56 9.56 -3.83 -2.98
N LEU A 57 10.10 -3.48 -1.82
CA LEU A 57 9.82 -2.23 -1.12
C LEU A 57 10.78 -1.13 -1.62
N GLN A 58 10.22 0.02 -1.98
CA GLN A 58 10.97 1.22 -2.34
C GLN A 58 11.49 1.94 -1.08
N PHE A 59 12.09 1.19 -0.15
CA PHE A 59 12.67 1.79 1.03
C PHE A 59 13.89 2.65 0.67
N PRO A 60 14.02 3.83 1.29
CA PRO A 60 15.20 4.66 1.06
C PRO A 60 16.44 3.92 1.54
N SER A 61 17.51 3.99 0.74
CA SER A 61 18.83 3.56 1.20
C SER A 61 19.24 4.41 2.39
N LYS A 62 19.79 3.78 3.44
CA LYS A 62 20.41 4.50 4.55
C LYS A 62 21.69 5.14 4.04
N THR A 63 21.58 6.37 3.54
CA THR A 63 22.74 7.21 3.23
C THR A 63 23.22 7.88 4.52
#